data_AF-A0AAN7SBB1-F1
#
_entry.id   AF-A0AAN7SBB1-F1
#
_cell.length_a   1.000
_cell.length_b   1.000
_cell.length_c   1.000
_cell.angle_alpha   90.00
_cell.angle_beta   90.00
_cell.angle_gamma   90.00
#
_symmetry.space_group_name_H-M   'P 1'
#
loop_
_entity.id
_entity.type
_entity.pdbx_description
1 polymer ?
#
loop_
_entity_poly.entity_id
_entity_poly.type
_entity_poly.pdbx_seq_one_letter_code
_entity_poly.pdbx_strand_id
1 'polypeptide(L)'
;MVSAFPQSTHRGCFFYFCQCVYRQIHSHGLKARYETDADFALKVRLLSAIAFVPTQYVVEAFEMLCDDDILPPELQPIVDYFEDTWIRRPQ
;
A
#
# COMPACT_ATOMS: atom_id res chain seq x y z
N MET A 1 17.59 -5.22 16.62
CA MET A 1 17.62 -3.88 15.98
C MET A 1 17.73 -2.74 16.99
N VAL A 2 16.86 -2.67 18.02
CA VAL A 2 16.95 -1.62 19.06
C VAL A 2 18.28 -1.64 19.83
N SER A 3 18.88 -2.81 20.03
CA SER A 3 20.20 -2.96 20.67
C SER A 3 21.39 -2.44 19.84
N ALA A 4 21.23 -2.31 18.51
CA ALA A 4 22.29 -1.82 17.63
C ALA A 4 22.25 -0.30 17.46
N PHE A 5 21.07 0.31 17.58
CA PHE A 5 20.86 1.75 17.39
C PHE A 5 19.95 2.33 18.49
N PRO A 6 20.47 2.47 19.72
CA PRO A 6 19.68 2.87 20.89
C PRO A 6 19.11 4.29 20.81
N GLN A 7 19.62 5.14 19.90
CA GLN A 7 19.14 6.50 19.66
C GLN A 7 18.17 6.60 18.46
N SER A 8 17.87 5.49 17.79
CA SER A 8 16.96 5.51 16.64
C SER A 8 15.49 5.47 17.09
N THR A 9 14.69 6.41 16.60
CA THR A 9 13.23 6.38 16.77
C THR A 9 12.59 5.76 15.54
N HIS A 10 11.99 4.58 15.71
CA HIS A 10 11.29 3.89 14.63
C HIS A 10 9.92 4.53 14.39
N ARG A 11 9.75 5.23 13.27
CA ARG A 11 8.49 5.91 12.92
C ARG A 11 7.54 5.06 12.07
N GLY A 12 8.01 3.94 11.54
CA GLY A 12 7.24 3.04 10.69
C GLY A 12 8.14 1.96 10.08
N CYS A 13 7.54 0.86 9.67
CA CYS A 13 8.25 -0.26 9.03
C CYS A 13 7.64 -0.53 7.66
N PHE A 14 8.41 -0.31 6.59
CA PHE A 14 7.96 -0.58 5.23
C PHE A 14 7.54 -2.05 5.02
N PHE A 15 8.25 -2.98 5.66
CA PHE A 15 7.88 -4.39 5.62
C PHE A 15 6.51 -4.64 6.27
N TYR A 16 6.25 -4.06 7.44
CA TYR A 16 4.94 -4.18 8.10
C TYR A 16 3.82 -3.55 7.27
N PHE A 17 4.09 -2.39 6.67
CA PHE A 17 3.16 -1.72 5.77
C PHE A 17 2.81 -2.60 4.55
N CYS A 18 3.80 -3.19 3.88
CA CYS A 18 3.57 -4.16 2.80
C CYS A 18 2.75 -5.37 3.27
N GLN A 19 2.98 -5.85 4.50
CA GLN A 19 2.21 -6.95 5.09
C GLN A 19 0.74 -6.58 5.30
N CYS A 20 0.42 -5.35 5.69
CA CYS A 20 -0.97 -4.88 5.79
C CYS A 20 -1.68 -4.95 4.43
N VAL A 21 -1.06 -4.45 3.37
CA VAL A 21 -1.59 -4.54 2.00
C VAL A 21 -1.76 -6.00 1.59
N TYR A 22 -0.75 -6.84 1.82
CA TYR A 22 -0.81 -8.27 1.47
C TYR A 22 -1.93 -9.03 2.20
N ARG A 23 -2.22 -8.68 3.46
CA ARG A 23 -3.35 -9.26 4.20
C ARG A 23 -4.68 -8.92 3.54
N GLN A 24 -4.84 -7.73 2.97
CA GLN A 24 -6.05 -7.38 2.23
C GLN A 24 -6.18 -8.16 0.92
N ILE A 25 -5.09 -8.39 0.21
CA ILE A 25 -5.09 -9.27 -0.96
C ILE A 25 -5.59 -10.67 -0.57
N HIS A 26 -5.10 -11.19 0.56
CA HIS A 26 -5.53 -12.49 1.05
C HIS A 26 -7.00 -12.51 1.49
N SER A 27 -7.46 -11.52 2.25
CA SER A 27 -8.84 -11.47 2.77
C SER A 27 -9.89 -11.37 1.65
N HIS A 28 -9.51 -10.77 0.52
CA HIS A 28 -10.38 -10.64 -0.66
C HIS A 28 -10.19 -11.76 -1.70
N GLY A 29 -9.44 -12.83 -1.37
CA GLY A 29 -9.28 -13.99 -2.25
C GLY A 29 -8.38 -13.76 -3.47
N LEU A 30 -7.61 -12.67 -3.49
CA LEU A 30 -6.78 -12.27 -4.62
C LEU A 30 -5.35 -12.85 -4.59
N LYS A 31 -5.03 -13.66 -3.56
CA LYS A 31 -3.69 -14.26 -3.38
C LYS A 31 -3.23 -15.04 -4.62
N ALA A 32 -4.07 -15.94 -5.13
CA ALA A 32 -3.69 -16.78 -6.26
C ALA A 32 -3.32 -15.92 -7.48
N ARG A 33 -4.14 -14.92 -7.79
CA ARG A 33 -3.87 -14.00 -8.89
C ARG A 33 -2.60 -13.19 -8.67
N TYR A 34 -2.40 -12.64 -7.48
CA TYR A 34 -1.17 -11.92 -7.12
C TYR A 34 0.10 -12.78 -7.30
N GLU A 35 0.03 -14.10 -7.07
CA GLU A 35 1.18 -15.00 -7.23
C GLU A 35 1.41 -15.44 -8.68
N THR A 36 0.36 -15.46 -9.51
CA THR A 36 0.41 -15.98 -10.90
C THR A 36 0.48 -14.90 -11.97
N ASP A 37 0.06 -13.69 -11.67
CA ASP A 37 -0.04 -12.56 -12.60
C ASP A 37 0.91 -11.43 -12.15
N ALA A 38 2.03 -11.31 -12.86
CA ALA A 38 3.07 -10.34 -12.55
C ALA A 38 2.62 -8.89 -12.74
N ASP A 39 1.73 -8.63 -13.70
CA ASP A 39 1.21 -7.29 -13.95
C ASP A 39 0.26 -6.87 -12.83
N PHE A 40 -0.65 -7.77 -12.41
CA PHE A 40 -1.49 -7.55 -11.25
C PHE A 40 -0.65 -7.32 -9.98
N ALA A 41 0.39 -8.13 -9.77
CA ALA A 41 1.30 -7.97 -8.64
C ALA A 41 2.03 -6.62 -8.68
N LEU A 42 2.44 -6.15 -9.87
CA LEU A 42 3.05 -4.84 -10.04
C LEU A 42 2.07 -3.73 -9.66
N LYS A 43 0.80 -3.79 -10.08
CA LYS A 43 -0.22 -2.80 -9.73
C LYS A 43 -0.46 -2.71 -8.22
N VAL A 44 -0.55 -3.84 -7.54
CA VAL A 44 -0.60 -3.88 -6.07
C VAL A 44 0.62 -3.20 -5.44
N ARG A 45 1.82 -3.44 -5.98
CA ARG A 45 3.06 -2.85 -5.45
C ARG A 45 3.14 -1.34 -5.65
N LEU A 46 2.40 -0.76 -6.60
CA LEU A 46 2.28 0.68 -6.74
C LEU A 46 1.65 1.33 -5.50
N LEU A 47 0.63 0.70 -4.90
CA LEU A 47 0.06 1.17 -3.62
C LEU A 47 1.12 1.20 -2.52
N SER A 48 2.00 0.20 -2.49
CA SER A 48 3.11 0.18 -1.53
C SER A 48 4.19 1.23 -1.87
N ALA A 49 4.37 1.58 -3.14
CA ALA A 49 5.35 2.58 -3.57
C ALA A 49 5.02 3.99 -3.07
N ILE A 50 3.75 4.27 -2.74
CA ILE A 50 3.30 5.55 -2.16
C ILE A 50 4.09 5.90 -0.89
N ALA A 51 4.58 4.91 -0.13
CA ALA A 51 5.40 5.14 1.06
C ALA A 51 6.71 5.90 0.78
N PHE A 52 7.16 5.97 -0.48
CA PHE A 52 8.36 6.70 -0.89
C PHE A 52 8.05 8.08 -1.49
N VAL A 53 6.78 8.44 -1.64
CA VAL A 53 6.36 9.76 -2.11
C VAL A 53 6.52 10.77 -0.97
N PRO A 54 7.07 11.98 -1.23
CA PRO A 54 7.11 13.03 -0.21
C PRO A 54 5.71 13.33 0.32
N THR A 55 5.59 13.55 1.63
CA THR A 55 4.29 13.64 2.32
C THR A 55 3.32 14.63 1.67
N GLN A 56 3.81 15.76 1.17
CA GLN A 56 2.98 16.77 0.50
C GLN A 56 2.34 16.31 -0.82
N TYR A 57 2.86 15.25 -1.45
CA TYR A 57 2.38 14.70 -2.72
C TYR A 57 1.71 13.33 -2.56
N VAL A 58 1.62 12.79 -1.34
CA VAL A 58 1.06 11.44 -1.11
C VAL A 58 -0.40 11.34 -1.56
N VAL A 59 -1.21 12.36 -1.28
CA VAL A 59 -2.64 12.40 -1.68
C VAL A 59 -2.76 12.44 -3.20
N GLU A 60 -2.04 13.38 -3.85
CA GLU A 60 -2.01 13.51 -5.31
C GLU A 60 -1.54 12.22 -5.99
N ALA A 61 -0.48 11.59 -5.48
CA ALA A 61 0.03 10.32 -6.02
C ALA A 61 -0.96 9.16 -5.85
N PHE A 62 -1.74 9.14 -4.78
CA PHE A 62 -2.79 8.15 -4.58
C PHE A 62 -3.97 8.39 -5.54
N GLU A 63 -4.41 9.64 -5.70
CA GLU A 63 -5.49 10.02 -6.63
C GLU A 63 -5.12 9.66 -8.08
N MET A 64 -3.88 9.97 -8.52
CA MET A 64 -3.40 9.56 -9.86
C MET A 64 -3.44 8.05 -10.07
N LEU A 65 -3.16 7.24 -9.05
CA LEU A 65 -3.27 5.78 -9.16
C LEU A 65 -4.73 5.30 -9.30
N CYS A 66 -5.70 6.08 -8.80
CA CYS A 66 -7.12 5.74 -8.85
C CYS A 66 -7.81 6.23 -10.14
N ASP A 67 -7.39 7.36 -10.70
CA ASP A 67 -8.06 8.01 -11.85
C ASP A 67 -7.70 7.39 -13.22
N ASP A 68 -6.52 6.77 -13.37
CA ASP A 68 -5.92 6.48 -14.68
C ASP A 68 -6.16 5.04 -15.21
N ASP A 69 -7.21 4.32 -14.77
CA ASP A 69 -7.40 2.87 -15.06
C ASP A 69 -6.15 2.02 -14.73
N ILE A 70 -5.27 2.55 -13.87
CA ILE A 70 -3.99 1.92 -13.53
C ILE A 70 -4.24 0.68 -12.69
N LEU A 71 -5.16 0.78 -11.73
CA LEU A 71 -5.49 -0.29 -10.81
C LEU A 71 -6.68 -1.08 -11.36
N PRO A 72 -6.58 -2.42 -11.48
CA PRO A 72 -7.71 -3.22 -11.91
C PRO A 72 -8.89 -3.09 -10.94
N PRO A 73 -10.16 -3.16 -11.41
CA PRO A 73 -11.35 -2.96 -10.59
C PRO A 73 -11.42 -3.89 -9.36
N GLU A 74 -10.82 -5.08 -9.46
CA GLU A 74 -10.82 -6.04 -8.34
C GLU A 74 -9.98 -5.56 -7.15
N LEU A 75 -9.08 -4.58 -7.34
CA LEU A 75 -8.32 -3.97 -6.25
C LEU A 75 -9.11 -2.91 -5.49
N GLN A 76 -10.31 -2.52 -5.93
CA GLN A 76 -11.09 -1.47 -5.27
C GLN A 76 -11.22 -1.67 -3.74
N PRO A 77 -11.51 -2.88 -3.21
CA PRO A 77 -11.60 -3.06 -1.75
C PRO A 77 -10.27 -2.79 -1.01
N ILE A 78 -9.14 -3.01 -1.67
CA ILE A 78 -7.81 -2.76 -1.13
C ILE A 78 -7.48 -1.26 -1.22
N VAL A 79 -7.91 -0.60 -2.29
CA VAL A 79 -7.82 0.86 -2.46
C VAL A 79 -8.64 1.58 -1.38
N ASP A 80 -9.90 1.16 -1.17
CA ASP A 80 -10.77 1.74 -0.14
C ASP A 80 -10.15 1.60 1.26
N TYR A 81 -9.67 0.39 1.59
CA TYR A 81 -8.93 0.16 2.84
C TYR A 81 -7.70 1.05 2.96
N PHE A 82 -6.96 1.22 1.86
CA PHE A 82 -5.75 2.03 1.84
C PHE A 82 -6.07 3.50 2.10
N GLU A 83 -7.11 4.02 1.44
CA GLU A 83 -7.60 5.37 1.61
C GLU A 83 -8.00 5.61 3.08
N ASP A 84 -8.84 4.74 3.64
CA ASP A 84 -9.35 4.86 5.01
C ASP A 84 -8.27 4.72 6.08
N THR A 85 -7.23 3.92 5.82
CA THR A 85 -6.18 3.64 6.81
C THR A 85 -5.04 4.67 6.79
N TRP A 86 -4.66 5.17 5.62
CA TRP A 86 -3.43 5.98 5.46
C TRP A 86 -3.61 7.33 4.78
N ILE A 87 -4.65 7.54 3.97
CA ILE A 87 -4.85 8.78 3.21
C ILE A 87 -5.83 9.71 3.93
N ARG A 88 -6.99 9.21 4.34
CA ARG A 88 -7.90 9.95 5.21
C ARG A 88 -7.21 10.18 6.55
N ARG A 89 -7.26 11.43 7.01
CA ARG A 89 -6.76 11.77 8.36
C ARG A 89 -7.56 10.95 9.38
N PRO A 90 -6.91 10.39 10.42
CA PRO A 90 -7.66 9.90 11.58
C PRO A 90 -8.46 11.09 12.15
N GLN A 91 -9.73 10.84 12.48
CA GLN A 91 -10.56 11.80 13.22
C GLN A 91 -9.96 12.10 14.60
#